data_AF-E9HW76-F1
#
_entry.id   AF-E9HW76-F1
#
_cell.length_a   1.000
_cell.length_b   1.000
_cell.length_c   1.000
_cell.angle_alpha   90.00
_cell.angle_beta   90.00
_cell.angle_gamma   90.00
#
_symmetry.space_group_name_H-M   'P 1'
#
loop_
_entity.id
_entity.type
_entity.pdbx_description
1 polymer ?
#
loop_
_entity_poly.entity_id
_entity_poly.type
_entity_poly.pdbx_seq_one_letter_code
_entity_poly.pdbx_strand_id
1 'polypeptide(L)'
;MSLPAFQQVAQQTLDTNQQAQLQQAIVLDTHRWPSHRRAEIGAAILDSRHRGRVEMNFVREPSESMKMAPAIDSKIEGGMEELVQLVTMIGDNGELPIAMALASVVVTPQMDELARVFVTLFEANISPLLWNMFYKEDQVSDCMQTLFRGNSLASKVMAFCFKICFASYLHNLLQPLLKPLLENPSMSFEVDPARLDTKDDINENRNNVVTLTERVFCAIVSSADKFPTQLRSMCHYLYQVLSKRYPQFPQNNIGAVGTVIFLRFINPAIVSPYELGILDRQPEKKTIIKGLMLISKTLQNIANHVEFSKEQHMLNFNDLLRSHFDAGRRFFIQNFASYFETAEQGSIHSMAFISDANAVLTLHRLLWNHQKKIGDYLIFQPRSQSRWSKTFRQDGHSFRVFRTTRAQTC
;
A
#
# COMPACT_ATOMS: atom_id res chain seq x y z
N MET A 1 -53.40 6.49 18.06
CA MET A 1 -52.85 5.12 17.98
C MET A 1 -51.53 5.22 17.22
N SER A 2 -50.52 5.84 17.83
CA SER A 2 -49.52 5.20 18.69
C SER A 2 -48.69 4.17 17.92
N LEU A 3 -47.42 4.52 17.72
CA LEU A 3 -46.34 3.64 17.28
C LEU A 3 -45.41 3.32 18.48
N PRO A 4 -45.85 2.62 19.56
CA PRO A 4 -44.97 2.24 20.67
C PRO A 4 -44.73 0.72 20.67
N ALA A 5 -43.83 0.24 19.80
CA ALA A 5 -43.39 -1.16 19.85
C ALA A 5 -41.87 -1.34 19.78
N PHE A 6 -41.09 -0.29 19.53
CA PHE A 6 -39.62 -0.38 19.46
C PHE A 6 -38.88 0.22 20.66
N GLN A 7 -39.56 0.95 21.54
CA GLN A 7 -38.95 1.54 22.74
C GLN A 7 -39.03 0.67 23.99
N GLN A 8 -39.68 -0.50 23.93
CA GLN A 8 -39.89 -1.34 25.11
C GLN A 8 -38.83 -2.44 25.32
N VAL A 9 -37.74 -2.43 24.54
CA VAL A 9 -36.64 -3.42 24.65
C VAL A 9 -35.33 -2.80 25.14
N ALA A 10 -35.20 -1.47 25.19
CA ALA A 10 -33.98 -0.80 25.68
C ALA A 10 -34.01 -0.46 27.18
N GLN A 11 -35.07 -0.85 27.90
CA GLN A 11 -35.23 -0.62 29.34
C GLN A 11 -35.34 -1.95 30.08
N GLN A 12 -34.25 -2.71 30.14
CA GLN A 12 -34.01 -3.63 31.24
C GLN A 12 -32.53 -4.02 31.30
N THR A 13 -32.01 -4.07 32.53
CA THR A 13 -30.69 -4.56 32.97
C THR A 13 -29.45 -3.71 32.67
N LEU A 14 -29.23 -2.68 33.49
CA LEU A 14 -27.88 -2.32 33.97
C LEU A 14 -27.84 -2.66 35.46
N ASP A 15 -27.00 -3.64 35.81
CA ASP A 15 -26.88 -4.19 37.17
C ASP A 15 -26.42 -3.16 38.21
N THR A 16 -26.98 -3.25 39.41
CA THR A 16 -26.74 -2.39 40.59
C THR A 16 -25.26 -2.29 40.99
N ASN A 17 -24.42 -3.25 40.57
CA ASN A 17 -22.97 -3.25 40.80
C ASN A 17 -22.20 -2.27 39.88
N GLN A 18 -22.69 -1.99 38.67
CA GLN A 18 -22.03 -1.01 37.78
C GLN A 18 -22.28 0.44 38.24
N GLN A 19 -23.42 0.71 38.88
CA GLN A 19 -23.69 2.02 39.48
C GLN A 19 -22.77 2.32 40.68
N ALA A 20 -22.43 1.30 41.49
CA ALA A 20 -21.49 1.46 42.59
C ALA A 20 -20.03 1.71 42.11
N GLN A 21 -19.62 1.05 41.02
CA GLN A 21 -18.30 1.28 40.41
C GLN A 21 -18.17 2.67 39.76
N LEU A 22 -19.23 3.17 39.12
CA LEU A 22 -19.28 4.54 38.59
C LEU A 22 -19.24 5.59 39.70
N GLN A 23 -19.89 5.34 40.84
CA GLN A 23 -19.81 6.25 42.00
C GLN A 23 -18.40 6.29 42.63
N GLN A 24 -17.68 5.17 42.69
CA GLN A 24 -16.27 5.17 43.14
C GLN A 24 -15.32 5.86 42.15
N ALA A 25 -15.55 5.72 40.84
CA ALA A 25 -14.74 6.37 39.81
C ALA A 25 -14.90 7.90 39.82
N ILE A 26 -16.09 8.41 40.13
CA ILE A 26 -16.39 9.85 40.18
C ILE A 26 -15.76 10.52 41.43
N VAL A 27 -15.61 9.81 42.54
CA VAL A 27 -15.01 10.34 43.78
C VAL A 27 -13.49 10.47 43.68
N LEU A 28 -12.82 9.58 42.93
CA LEU A 28 -11.36 9.51 42.85
C LEU A 28 -10.70 10.62 41.98
N ASP A 29 -11.45 11.36 41.17
CA ASP A 29 -10.88 12.37 40.25
C ASP A 29 -11.24 13.83 40.60
N THR A 30 -11.65 14.07 41.84
CA THR A 30 -12.05 15.39 42.35
C THR A 30 -10.88 16.39 42.47
N HIS A 31 -9.64 15.92 42.38
CA HIS A 31 -8.44 16.75 42.47
C HIS A 31 -8.12 17.54 41.21
N ARG A 32 -8.66 17.17 40.03
CA ARG A 32 -8.43 17.88 38.75
C ARG A 32 -9.43 19.01 38.46
N TRP A 33 -10.42 19.21 39.31
CA TRP A 33 -11.56 20.08 38.99
C TRP A 33 -11.34 21.51 39.53
N PRO A 34 -11.69 22.56 38.77
CA PRO A 34 -11.62 23.96 39.23
C PRO A 34 -12.45 24.19 40.49
N SER A 35 -11.97 25.05 41.39
CA SER A 35 -12.49 25.26 42.76
C SER A 35 -14.00 25.56 42.81
N HIS A 36 -14.52 26.33 41.84
CA HIS A 36 -15.93 26.73 41.78
C HIS A 36 -16.87 25.55 41.49
N ARG A 37 -16.43 24.55 40.70
CA ARG A 37 -17.23 23.35 40.38
C ARG A 37 -17.26 22.31 41.49
N ARG A 38 -16.27 22.31 42.39
CA ARG A 38 -16.27 21.43 43.58
C ARG A 38 -17.37 21.82 44.58
N ALA A 39 -17.66 23.12 44.72
CA ALA A 39 -18.70 23.61 45.63
C ALA A 39 -20.12 23.28 45.12
N GLU A 40 -20.37 23.46 43.82
CA GLU A 40 -21.68 23.16 43.20
C GLU A 40 -22.02 21.67 43.21
N ILE A 41 -21.02 20.81 42.97
CA ILE A 41 -21.20 19.36 42.94
C ILE A 41 -21.29 18.79 44.36
N GLY A 42 -20.53 19.35 45.31
CA GLY A 42 -20.67 19.02 46.73
C GLY A 42 -22.06 19.35 47.27
N ALA A 43 -22.63 20.50 46.89
CA ALA A 43 -23.99 20.88 47.25
C ALA A 43 -25.06 19.99 46.60
N ALA A 44 -24.88 19.62 45.32
CA ALA A 44 -25.81 18.75 44.60
C ALA A 44 -25.81 17.30 45.13
N ILE A 45 -24.65 16.77 45.55
CA ILE A 45 -24.52 15.43 46.14
C ILE A 45 -25.15 15.39 47.55
N LEU A 46 -25.00 16.45 48.35
CA LEU A 46 -25.62 16.57 49.67
C LEU A 46 -27.16 16.68 49.61
N ASP A 47 -27.71 17.41 48.63
CA ASP A 47 -29.17 17.51 48.44
C ASP A 47 -29.77 16.19 47.88
N SER A 48 -29.00 15.45 47.09
CA SER A 48 -29.41 14.15 46.53
C SER A 48 -29.51 13.02 47.56
N ARG A 49 -28.85 13.14 48.72
CA ARG A 49 -28.95 12.14 49.81
C ARG A 49 -30.26 12.23 50.60
N HIS A 50 -30.92 13.40 50.57
CA HIS A 50 -32.15 13.64 51.34
C HIS A 50 -33.45 13.41 50.55
N ARG A 51 -33.40 13.37 49.22
CA ARG A 51 -34.58 13.15 48.38
C ARG A 51 -34.28 12.08 47.34
N GLY A 52 -34.67 10.84 47.64
CA GLY A 52 -34.45 9.65 46.82
C GLY A 52 -35.23 9.60 45.50
N ARG A 53 -35.05 10.59 44.61
CA ARG A 53 -35.48 10.59 43.21
C ARG A 53 -35.02 11.88 42.53
N VAL A 54 -34.26 11.79 41.44
CA VAL A 54 -34.29 12.84 40.39
C VAL A 54 -34.06 12.23 39.01
N GLU A 55 -35.08 12.34 38.15
CA GLU A 55 -34.94 12.37 36.69
C GLU A 55 -34.17 13.63 36.29
N MET A 56 -33.02 13.49 35.63
CA MET A 56 -32.30 14.64 35.07
C MET A 56 -32.86 15.01 33.70
N ASN A 57 -33.85 15.90 33.65
CA ASN A 57 -34.18 16.65 32.44
C ASN A 57 -33.21 17.84 32.30
N PHE A 58 -32.08 17.62 31.64
CA PHE A 58 -31.24 18.70 31.10
C PHE A 58 -31.56 18.89 29.61
N VAL A 59 -32.51 19.77 29.29
CA VAL A 59 -32.51 20.44 27.99
C VAL A 59 -31.39 21.48 28.06
N ARG A 60 -30.17 21.08 27.69
CA ARG A 60 -29.06 22.02 27.48
C ARG A 60 -29.31 22.74 26.15
N GLU A 61 -29.52 24.05 26.19
CA GLU A 61 -29.19 24.85 25.00
C GLU A 61 -27.70 24.64 24.68
N PRO A 62 -27.33 24.30 23.44
CA PRO A 62 -25.95 24.03 23.10
C PRO A 62 -25.14 25.32 23.22
N SER A 63 -24.09 25.29 24.04
CA SER A 63 -23.12 26.38 24.18
C SER A 63 -22.55 26.76 22.81
N GLU A 64 -22.21 28.04 22.59
CA GLU A 64 -21.67 28.53 21.30
C GLU A 64 -20.46 27.72 20.81
N SER A 65 -19.67 27.15 21.71
CA SER A 65 -18.57 26.23 21.42
C SER A 65 -19.01 24.93 20.71
N MET A 66 -20.20 24.42 21.00
CA MET A 66 -20.77 23.19 20.44
C MET A 66 -21.49 23.45 19.10
N LYS A 67 -21.88 24.71 18.83
CA LYS A 67 -22.35 25.16 17.50
C LYS A 67 -21.19 25.46 16.54
N MET A 68 -20.02 25.85 17.06
CA MET A 68 -18.81 26.08 16.28
C MET A 68 -18.10 24.79 15.82
N ALA A 69 -18.19 23.69 16.57
CA ALA A 69 -17.55 22.42 16.23
C ALA A 69 -17.90 21.91 14.80
N PRO A 70 -19.19 21.78 14.40
CA PRO A 70 -19.53 21.34 13.04
C PRO A 70 -19.12 22.36 11.96
N ALA A 71 -19.08 23.66 12.29
CA ALA A 71 -18.64 24.70 11.36
C ALA A 71 -17.11 24.69 11.17
N ILE A 72 -16.34 24.37 12.21
CA ILE A 72 -14.89 24.22 12.16
C ILE A 72 -14.53 22.93 11.40
N ASP A 73 -15.21 21.80 11.69
CA ASP A 73 -15.02 20.54 10.96
C ASP A 73 -15.31 20.72 9.47
N SER A 74 -16.42 21.37 9.09
CA SER A 74 -16.74 21.64 7.68
C SER A 74 -15.70 22.52 6.96
N LYS A 75 -15.01 23.40 7.70
CA LYS A 75 -14.00 24.32 7.15
C LYS A 75 -12.64 23.65 7.00
N ILE A 76 -12.28 22.80 7.96
CA ILE A 76 -11.11 21.93 7.91
C ILE A 76 -11.26 20.93 6.76
N GLU A 77 -12.43 20.30 6.62
CA GLU A 77 -12.77 19.40 5.50
C GLU A 77 -12.61 20.11 4.15
N GLY A 78 -13.14 21.33 4.00
CA GLY A 78 -12.95 22.12 2.78
C GLY A 78 -11.49 22.44 2.46
N GLY A 79 -10.67 22.73 3.47
CA GLY A 79 -9.23 22.97 3.30
C GLY A 79 -8.43 21.70 2.98
N MET A 80 -8.92 20.54 3.43
CA MET A 80 -8.34 19.23 3.11
C MET A 80 -8.63 18.80 1.67
N GLU A 81 -9.86 19.04 1.19
CA GLU A 81 -10.24 18.78 -0.21
C GLU A 81 -9.43 19.62 -1.20
N GLU A 82 -9.25 20.92 -0.92
CA GLU A 82 -8.45 21.83 -1.77
C GLU A 82 -6.99 21.36 -1.88
N LEU A 83 -6.44 20.83 -0.79
CA LEU A 83 -5.07 20.32 -0.74
C LEU A 83 -4.91 19.02 -1.55
N VAL A 84 -5.90 18.13 -1.53
CA VAL A 84 -5.93 16.94 -2.39
C VAL A 84 -6.07 17.31 -3.86
N GLN A 85 -6.96 18.25 -4.20
CA GLN A 85 -7.12 18.75 -5.57
C GLN A 85 -5.82 19.35 -6.11
N LEU A 86 -5.11 20.10 -5.28
CA LEU A 86 -3.84 20.72 -5.66
C LEU A 86 -2.75 19.69 -5.94
N VAL A 87 -2.62 18.64 -5.14
CA VAL A 87 -1.63 17.56 -5.36
C VAL A 87 -2.00 16.66 -6.54
N THR A 88 -3.29 16.43 -6.77
CA THR A 88 -3.81 15.61 -7.88
C THR A 88 -3.97 16.38 -9.19
N MET A 89 -3.69 17.70 -9.19
CA MET A 89 -3.81 18.53 -10.37
C MET A 89 -2.86 18.09 -11.48
N ILE A 90 -3.45 17.77 -12.64
CA ILE A 90 -2.74 17.40 -13.85
C ILE A 90 -2.44 18.68 -14.65
N GLY A 91 -1.17 18.92 -14.94
CA GLY A 91 -0.73 20.01 -15.80
C GLY A 91 -1.02 19.76 -17.29
N ASP A 92 -0.80 20.77 -18.12
CA ASP A 92 -1.15 20.77 -19.55
C ASP A 92 -0.51 19.60 -20.35
N ASN A 93 0.57 19.01 -19.85
CA ASN A 93 1.30 17.90 -20.48
C ASN A 93 1.01 16.51 -19.84
N GLY A 94 0.04 16.42 -18.93
CA GLY A 94 -0.20 15.18 -18.15
C GLY A 94 0.74 15.02 -16.94
N GLU A 95 1.52 16.04 -16.62
CA GLU A 95 2.47 16.02 -15.49
C GLU A 95 1.77 16.33 -14.17
N LEU A 96 2.25 15.72 -13.09
CA LEU A 96 1.79 16.00 -11.72
C LEU A 96 2.86 16.85 -10.99
N PRO A 97 2.94 18.17 -11.21
CA PRO A 97 4.09 18.98 -10.80
C PRO A 97 4.35 18.92 -9.29
N ILE A 98 3.28 18.95 -8.49
CA ILE A 98 3.39 18.98 -7.03
C ILE A 98 3.73 17.60 -6.47
N ALA A 99 3.09 16.54 -6.97
CA ALA A 99 3.43 15.17 -6.59
C ALA A 99 4.88 14.84 -6.96
N MET A 100 5.33 15.26 -8.15
CA MET A 100 6.70 15.02 -8.62
C MET A 100 7.74 15.86 -7.88
N ALA A 101 7.41 17.09 -7.51
CA ALA A 101 8.28 17.91 -6.66
C ALA A 101 8.42 17.29 -5.27
N LEU A 102 7.31 16.88 -4.64
CA LEU A 102 7.33 16.21 -3.36
C LEU A 102 8.14 14.90 -3.43
N ALA A 103 7.98 14.12 -4.50
CA ALA A 103 8.73 12.90 -4.76
C ALA A 103 10.23 13.11 -4.93
N SER A 104 10.66 14.28 -5.41
CA SER A 104 12.09 14.63 -5.55
C SER A 104 12.72 15.11 -4.24
N VAL A 105 11.90 15.64 -3.33
CA VAL A 105 12.37 16.34 -2.13
C VAL A 105 12.32 15.47 -0.88
N VAL A 106 11.35 14.57 -0.80
CA VAL A 106 11.15 13.69 0.35
C VAL A 106 12.26 12.63 0.42
N VAL A 107 12.85 12.51 1.61
CA VAL A 107 13.96 11.59 1.90
C VAL A 107 13.47 10.20 2.29
N THR A 108 14.36 9.21 2.17
CA THR A 108 14.12 7.78 2.37
C THR A 108 13.23 7.37 3.54
N PRO A 109 13.40 7.86 4.80
CA PRO A 109 12.58 7.42 5.91
C PRO A 109 11.10 7.83 5.80
N GLN A 110 10.76 8.82 4.99
CA GLN A 110 9.39 9.31 4.77
C GLN A 110 8.80 8.80 3.44
N MET A 111 9.58 8.11 2.61
CA MET A 111 9.12 7.64 1.30
C MET A 111 8.04 6.56 1.41
N ASP A 112 8.13 5.66 2.39
CA ASP A 112 7.09 4.65 2.63
C ASP A 112 5.75 5.29 3.03
N GLU A 113 5.79 6.30 3.88
CA GLU A 113 4.60 7.05 4.29
C GLU A 113 4.00 7.83 3.11
N LEU A 114 4.85 8.49 2.32
CA LEU A 114 4.43 9.22 1.13
C LEU A 114 3.83 8.31 0.06
N ALA A 115 4.42 7.13 -0.17
CA ALA A 115 3.92 6.16 -1.14
C ALA A 115 2.51 5.70 -0.76
N ARG A 116 2.26 5.42 0.53
CA ARG A 116 0.93 5.09 1.04
C ARG A 116 -0.05 6.23 0.76
N VAL A 117 0.32 7.46 1.12
CA VAL A 117 -0.52 8.66 0.90
C VAL A 117 -0.84 8.84 -0.58
N PHE A 118 0.13 8.73 -1.48
CA PHE A 118 -0.11 8.87 -2.90
C PHE A 118 -1.03 7.78 -3.45
N VAL A 119 -0.83 6.51 -3.08
CA VAL A 119 -1.70 5.43 -3.56
C VAL A 119 -3.14 5.61 -3.03
N THR A 120 -3.31 6.05 -1.78
CA THR A 120 -4.63 6.32 -1.21
C THR A 120 -5.31 7.53 -1.86
N LEU A 121 -4.58 8.64 -2.10
CA LEU A 121 -5.17 9.85 -2.66
C LEU A 121 -5.52 9.72 -4.15
N PHE A 122 -4.69 8.99 -4.90
CA PHE A 122 -4.91 8.75 -6.33
C PHE A 122 -5.73 7.48 -6.57
N GLU A 123 -6.41 6.91 -5.56
CA GLU A 123 -7.16 5.66 -5.72
C GLU A 123 -8.18 5.74 -6.88
N ALA A 124 -8.97 6.80 -6.96
CA ALA A 124 -9.95 6.95 -8.05
C ALA A 124 -9.31 7.08 -9.44
N ASN A 125 -8.07 7.56 -9.54
CA ASN A 125 -7.37 7.77 -10.81
C ASN A 125 -5.84 7.66 -10.64
N ILE A 126 -5.35 6.43 -10.52
CA ILE A 126 -3.93 6.15 -10.20
C ILE A 126 -3.02 6.21 -11.43
N SER A 127 -3.59 6.14 -12.63
CA SER A 127 -2.87 6.05 -13.90
C SER A 127 -1.88 7.20 -14.14
N PRO A 128 -2.24 8.49 -13.94
CA PRO A 128 -1.31 9.60 -14.13
C PRO A 128 -0.15 9.55 -13.13
N LEU A 129 -0.40 9.13 -11.89
CA LEU A 129 0.62 8.98 -10.87
C LEU A 129 1.64 7.89 -11.26
N LEU A 130 1.15 6.70 -11.62
CA LEU A 130 2.01 5.59 -12.03
C LEU A 130 2.85 5.95 -13.26
N TRP A 131 2.21 6.57 -14.27
CA TRP A 131 2.91 7.02 -15.47
C TRP A 131 4.08 7.95 -15.12
N ASN A 132 3.83 9.01 -14.35
CA ASN A 132 4.84 10.01 -14.01
C ASN A 132 5.96 9.40 -13.14
N MET A 133 5.62 8.54 -12.18
CA MET A 133 6.61 7.87 -11.32
C MET A 133 7.49 6.91 -12.11
N PHE A 134 6.90 6.08 -12.97
CA PHE A 134 7.64 5.11 -13.78
C PHE A 134 8.49 5.80 -14.83
N TYR A 135 7.96 6.85 -15.46
CA TYR A 135 8.71 7.64 -16.42
C TYR A 135 9.95 8.27 -15.76
N LYS A 136 9.80 8.87 -14.57
CA LYS A 136 10.95 9.42 -13.84
C LYS A 136 11.95 8.33 -13.42
N GLU A 137 11.48 7.19 -12.92
CA GLU A 137 12.34 6.07 -12.53
C GLU A 137 13.15 5.54 -13.71
N ASP A 138 12.51 5.39 -14.87
CA ASP A 138 13.18 4.99 -16.10
C ASP A 138 14.27 6.00 -16.47
N GLN A 139 13.96 7.31 -16.53
CA GLN A 139 14.96 8.34 -16.86
C GLN A 139 16.20 8.36 -15.95
N VAL A 140 16.05 7.99 -14.68
CA VAL A 140 17.16 7.92 -13.71
C VAL A 140 17.92 6.59 -13.81
N SER A 141 17.31 5.54 -14.33
CA SER A 141 17.93 4.22 -14.43
C SER A 141 18.89 4.12 -15.60
N ASP A 142 20.08 3.54 -15.37
CA ASP A 142 21.10 3.36 -16.41
C ASP A 142 20.68 2.37 -17.50
N CYS A 143 20.02 1.28 -17.11
CA CYS A 143 19.58 0.24 -18.03
C CYS A 143 18.31 -0.46 -17.54
N MET A 144 17.70 -1.24 -18.43
CA MET A 144 16.44 -1.97 -18.15
C MET A 144 16.59 -2.98 -16.99
N GLN A 145 17.79 -3.48 -16.75
CA GLN A 145 18.05 -4.47 -15.69
C GLN A 145 18.15 -3.84 -14.30
N THR A 146 18.49 -2.54 -14.20
CA THR A 146 18.57 -1.82 -12.92
C THR A 146 17.25 -1.12 -12.55
N LEU A 147 16.29 -1.11 -13.47
CA LEU A 147 14.96 -0.53 -13.28
C LEU A 147 14.26 -1.12 -12.06
N PHE A 148 13.75 -0.25 -11.19
CA PHE A 148 13.14 -0.60 -9.91
C PHE A 148 14.01 -1.49 -9.03
N ARG A 149 15.35 -1.53 -9.17
CA ARG A 149 16.25 -2.21 -8.21
C ARG A 149 16.68 -1.29 -7.06
N GLY A 150 16.58 0.02 -7.25
CA GLY A 150 16.87 1.03 -6.23
C GLY A 150 15.81 1.14 -5.14
N ASN A 151 16.11 1.98 -4.14
CA ASN A 151 15.17 2.41 -3.11
C ASN A 151 14.62 3.79 -3.50
N SER A 152 13.65 3.78 -4.40
CA SER A 152 13.02 4.99 -4.97
C SER A 152 11.55 5.09 -4.55
N LEU A 153 11.00 6.30 -4.55
CA LEU A 153 9.56 6.46 -4.30
C LEU A 153 8.71 5.66 -5.29
N ALA A 154 9.14 5.58 -6.57
CA ALA A 154 8.43 4.80 -7.58
C ALA A 154 8.40 3.30 -7.23
N SER A 155 9.52 2.75 -6.74
CA SER A 155 9.56 1.36 -6.23
C SER A 155 8.65 1.14 -5.03
N LYS A 156 8.50 2.13 -4.14
CA LYS A 156 7.60 2.08 -2.98
C LYS A 156 6.13 2.19 -3.37
N VAL A 157 5.77 3.13 -4.25
CA VAL A 157 4.42 3.28 -4.79
C VAL A 157 3.99 1.99 -5.49
N MET A 158 4.86 1.43 -6.33
CA MET A 158 4.62 0.15 -6.97
C MET A 158 4.39 -0.95 -5.92
N ALA A 159 5.26 -1.08 -4.91
CA ALA A 159 5.10 -2.06 -3.84
C ALA A 159 3.77 -1.94 -3.07
N PHE A 160 3.32 -0.71 -2.78
CA PHE A 160 2.02 -0.48 -2.15
C PHE A 160 0.85 -0.86 -3.06
N CYS A 161 0.89 -0.50 -4.35
CA CYS A 161 -0.14 -0.91 -5.32
C CYS A 161 -0.24 -2.44 -5.40
N PHE A 162 0.90 -3.11 -5.46
CA PHE A 162 0.94 -4.57 -5.47
C PHE A 162 0.40 -5.17 -4.17
N LYS A 163 0.76 -4.63 -3.01
CA LYS A 163 0.25 -5.14 -1.73
C LYS A 163 -1.29 -5.09 -1.69
N ILE A 164 -1.89 -4.06 -2.26
CA ILE A 164 -3.34 -3.87 -2.28
C ILE A 164 -3.99 -4.77 -3.33
N CYS A 165 -3.52 -4.74 -4.58
CA CYS A 165 -4.19 -5.39 -5.70
C CYS A 165 -3.81 -6.88 -5.86
N PHE A 166 -2.61 -7.26 -5.43
CA PHE A 166 -2.00 -8.56 -5.74
C PHE A 166 -2.01 -9.53 -4.57
N ALA A 167 -2.23 -9.08 -3.34
CA ALA A 167 -2.21 -9.94 -2.16
C ALA A 167 -3.23 -11.08 -2.23
N SER A 168 -4.50 -10.79 -2.57
CA SER A 168 -5.54 -11.82 -2.68
C SER A 168 -5.23 -12.82 -3.81
N TYR A 169 -4.76 -12.32 -4.96
CA TYR A 169 -4.38 -13.16 -6.09
C TYR A 169 -3.22 -14.11 -5.71
N LEU A 170 -2.15 -13.59 -5.12
CA LEU A 170 -1.00 -14.40 -4.71
C LEU A 170 -1.34 -15.38 -3.61
N HIS A 171 -2.17 -14.98 -2.65
CA HIS A 171 -2.65 -15.87 -1.61
C HIS A 171 -3.36 -17.08 -2.24
N ASN A 172 -4.37 -16.84 -3.09
CA ASN A 172 -5.14 -17.91 -3.73
C ASN A 172 -4.30 -18.81 -4.66
N LEU A 173 -3.22 -18.26 -5.23
CA LEU A 173 -2.33 -18.98 -6.14
C LEU A 173 -1.26 -19.80 -5.41
N LEU A 174 -0.57 -19.20 -4.44
CA LEU A 174 0.60 -19.79 -3.78
C LEU A 174 0.22 -20.62 -2.55
N GLN A 175 -0.81 -20.24 -1.79
CA GLN A 175 -1.21 -20.97 -0.59
C GLN A 175 -1.42 -22.49 -0.82
N PRO A 176 -2.19 -22.95 -1.83
CA PRO A 176 -2.40 -24.39 -2.03
C PRO A 176 -1.12 -25.15 -2.44
N LEU A 177 -0.11 -24.45 -2.96
CA LEU A 177 1.17 -25.02 -3.36
C LEU A 177 2.17 -25.07 -2.20
N LEU A 178 2.16 -24.05 -1.34
CA LEU A 178 3.11 -23.89 -0.25
C LEU A 178 2.64 -24.55 1.06
N LYS A 179 1.33 -24.62 1.30
CA LYS A 179 0.77 -25.23 2.52
C LYS A 179 1.19 -26.70 2.72
N PRO A 180 1.20 -27.57 1.70
CA PRO A 180 1.67 -28.96 1.85
C PRO A 180 3.13 -29.09 2.30
N LEU A 181 3.95 -28.05 2.09
CA LEU A 181 5.35 -28.03 2.57
C LEU A 181 5.42 -27.93 4.10
N LEU A 182 4.41 -27.34 4.74
CA LEU A 182 4.32 -27.26 6.20
C LEU A 182 3.82 -28.57 6.82
N GLU A 183 3.16 -29.42 6.04
CA GLU A 183 2.52 -30.66 6.50
C GLU A 183 3.42 -31.89 6.28
N ASN A 184 4.37 -31.82 5.34
CA ASN A 184 5.28 -32.92 5.01
C ASN A 184 6.70 -32.67 5.55
N PRO A 185 7.00 -33.05 6.80
CA PRO A 185 8.30 -32.79 7.40
C PRO A 185 9.44 -33.61 6.78
N SER A 186 9.18 -34.70 6.04
CA SER A 186 10.24 -35.50 5.41
C SER A 186 10.87 -34.84 4.17
N MET A 187 10.24 -33.79 3.61
CA MET A 187 10.67 -33.19 2.35
C MET A 187 11.91 -32.30 2.53
N SER A 188 12.91 -32.51 1.67
CA SER A 188 14.14 -31.70 1.60
C SER A 188 14.34 -31.17 0.18
N PHE A 189 14.99 -30.01 0.10
CA PHE A 189 15.27 -29.26 -1.14
C PHE A 189 16.75 -28.82 -1.19
N GLU A 190 17.61 -29.43 -0.35
CA GLU A 190 19.03 -29.12 -0.33
C GLU A 190 19.71 -29.80 -1.53
N VAL A 191 20.30 -28.98 -2.40
CA VAL A 191 20.92 -29.42 -3.66
C VAL A 191 22.43 -29.16 -3.66
N ASP A 192 22.96 -28.52 -2.62
CA ASP A 192 24.38 -28.34 -2.39
C ASP A 192 24.98 -29.60 -1.73
N PRO A 193 25.85 -30.36 -2.41
CA PRO A 193 26.46 -31.56 -1.84
C PRO A 193 27.21 -31.31 -0.52
N ALA A 194 27.73 -30.10 -0.31
CA ALA A 194 28.48 -29.76 0.90
C ALA A 194 27.58 -29.59 2.15
N ARG A 195 26.26 -29.50 1.97
CA ARG A 195 25.28 -29.19 3.01
C ARG A 195 24.22 -30.28 3.18
N LEU A 196 24.34 -31.35 2.41
CA LEU A 196 23.43 -32.49 2.43
C LEU A 196 23.62 -33.30 3.71
N ASP A 197 22.53 -33.62 4.39
CA ASP A 197 22.57 -34.57 5.51
C ASP A 197 22.86 -35.99 4.99
N THR A 198 23.53 -36.82 5.78
CA THR A 198 23.93 -38.19 5.39
C THR A 198 22.77 -39.13 5.06
N LYS A 199 21.53 -38.72 5.31
CA LYS A 199 20.31 -39.48 5.04
C LYS A 199 19.51 -38.96 3.83
N ASP A 200 19.89 -37.82 3.27
CA ASP A 200 19.16 -37.18 2.18
C ASP A 200 19.72 -37.65 0.82
N ASP A 201 18.83 -37.94 -0.14
CA ASP A 201 19.22 -38.18 -1.53
C ASP A 201 19.17 -36.85 -2.32
N ILE A 202 20.32 -36.45 -2.86
CA ILE A 202 20.43 -35.24 -3.68
C ILE A 202 19.56 -35.30 -4.95
N ASN A 203 19.35 -36.48 -5.53
CA ASN A 203 18.55 -36.64 -6.74
C ASN A 203 17.06 -36.49 -6.42
N GLU A 204 16.61 -37.05 -5.29
CA GLU A 204 15.26 -36.83 -4.78
C GLU A 204 15.02 -35.35 -4.49
N ASN A 205 15.95 -34.69 -3.80
CA ASN A 205 15.87 -33.25 -3.51
C ASN A 205 15.82 -32.40 -4.80
N ARG A 206 16.61 -32.74 -5.82
CA ARG A 206 16.55 -32.09 -7.13
C ARG A 206 15.18 -32.28 -7.79
N ASN A 207 14.65 -33.50 -7.77
CA ASN A 207 13.32 -33.78 -8.32
C ASN A 207 12.22 -33.01 -7.57
N ASN A 208 12.34 -32.88 -6.24
CA ASN A 208 11.43 -32.05 -5.43
C ASN A 208 11.46 -30.58 -5.87
N VAL A 209 12.67 -30.02 -6.10
CA VAL A 209 12.83 -28.65 -6.60
C VAL A 209 12.21 -28.49 -7.98
N VAL A 210 12.49 -29.41 -8.91
CA VAL A 210 11.93 -29.38 -10.28
C VAL A 210 10.41 -29.43 -10.23
N THR A 211 9.86 -30.45 -9.56
CA THR A 211 8.41 -30.66 -9.45
C THR A 211 7.71 -29.45 -8.85
N LEU A 212 8.24 -28.89 -7.76
CA LEU A 212 7.64 -27.73 -7.12
C LEU A 212 7.77 -26.47 -7.98
N THR A 213 8.92 -26.25 -8.64
CA THR A 213 9.12 -25.14 -9.57
C THR A 213 8.15 -25.21 -10.74
N GLU A 214 8.00 -26.38 -11.36
CA GLU A 214 7.05 -26.62 -12.44
C GLU A 214 5.61 -26.37 -12.00
N ARG A 215 5.21 -26.87 -10.83
CA ARG A 215 3.86 -26.64 -10.29
C ARG A 215 3.58 -25.15 -10.07
N VAL A 216 4.53 -24.43 -9.47
CA VAL A 216 4.41 -22.98 -9.25
C VAL A 216 4.37 -22.23 -10.58
N PHE A 217 5.27 -22.55 -11.51
CA PHE A 217 5.31 -21.89 -12.82
C PHE A 217 4.03 -22.14 -13.63
N CYS A 218 3.59 -23.39 -13.71
CA CYS A 218 2.34 -23.76 -14.39
C CYS A 218 1.13 -23.08 -13.75
N ALA A 219 1.07 -22.97 -12.41
CA ALA A 219 0.01 -22.25 -11.74
C ALA A 219 -0.01 -20.76 -12.13
N ILE A 220 1.15 -20.09 -12.17
CA ILE A 220 1.29 -18.69 -12.58
C ILE A 220 0.85 -18.49 -14.03
N VAL A 221 1.30 -19.35 -14.94
CA VAL A 221 0.96 -19.23 -16.37
C VAL A 221 -0.52 -19.51 -16.62
N SER A 222 -1.08 -20.49 -15.92
CA SER A 222 -2.50 -20.90 -16.09
C SER A 222 -3.47 -19.91 -15.44
N SER A 223 -3.03 -19.09 -14.49
CA SER A 223 -3.84 -18.06 -13.83
C SER A 223 -3.84 -16.72 -14.56
N ALA A 224 -3.41 -16.69 -15.83
CA ALA A 224 -3.42 -15.51 -16.68
C ALA A 224 -4.79 -14.82 -16.71
N ASP A 225 -5.88 -15.57 -16.72
CA ASP A 225 -7.26 -15.10 -16.69
C ASP A 225 -7.63 -14.39 -15.37
N LYS A 226 -7.18 -14.95 -14.23
CA LYS A 226 -7.44 -14.46 -12.87
C LYS A 226 -6.55 -13.29 -12.47
N PHE A 227 -5.61 -12.90 -13.32
CA PHE A 227 -4.69 -11.81 -13.04
C PHE A 227 -5.45 -10.47 -12.88
N PRO A 228 -5.23 -9.69 -11.79
CA PRO A 228 -5.99 -8.47 -11.54
C PRO A 228 -5.83 -7.44 -12.66
N THR A 229 -6.94 -6.85 -13.12
CA THR A 229 -6.94 -5.85 -14.21
C THR A 229 -6.12 -4.62 -13.87
N GLN A 230 -6.17 -4.18 -12.61
CA GLN A 230 -5.39 -3.04 -12.10
C GLN A 230 -3.89 -3.28 -12.28
N LEU A 231 -3.46 -4.51 -12.06
CA LEU A 231 -2.07 -4.87 -12.24
C LEU A 231 -1.71 -4.99 -13.72
N ARG A 232 -2.60 -5.51 -14.57
CA ARG A 232 -2.40 -5.50 -16.03
C ARG A 232 -2.17 -4.07 -16.53
N SER A 233 -3.00 -3.12 -16.09
CA SER A 233 -2.81 -1.68 -16.37
C SER A 233 -1.44 -1.19 -15.92
N MET A 234 -1.03 -1.46 -14.67
CA MET A 234 0.28 -1.01 -14.17
C MET A 234 1.46 -1.58 -14.97
N CYS A 235 1.41 -2.86 -15.30
CA CYS A 235 2.42 -3.51 -16.15
C CYS A 235 2.40 -2.93 -17.58
N HIS A 236 1.23 -2.60 -18.10
CA HIS A 236 1.09 -1.94 -19.40
C HIS A 236 1.69 -0.52 -19.40
N TYR A 237 1.46 0.29 -18.36
CA TYR A 237 2.10 1.60 -18.22
C TYR A 237 3.62 1.48 -18.16
N LEU A 238 4.14 0.50 -17.42
CA LEU A 238 5.57 0.24 -17.37
C LEU A 238 6.12 -0.14 -18.75
N TYR A 239 5.42 -1.01 -19.47
CA TYR A 239 5.78 -1.39 -20.83
C TYR A 239 5.78 -0.19 -21.78
N GLN A 240 4.78 0.69 -21.71
CA GLN A 240 4.70 1.89 -22.54
C GLN A 240 5.84 2.88 -22.24
N VAL A 241 6.19 3.08 -20.97
CA VAL A 241 7.34 3.92 -20.58
C VAL A 241 8.63 3.37 -21.18
N LEU A 242 8.87 2.06 -21.02
CA LEU A 242 10.04 1.40 -21.60
C LEU A 242 10.06 1.46 -23.12
N SER A 243 8.90 1.32 -23.76
CA SER A 243 8.77 1.40 -25.22
C SER A 243 9.05 2.81 -25.77
N LYS A 244 8.82 3.86 -24.98
CA LYS A 244 9.22 5.22 -25.37
C LYS A 244 10.73 5.41 -25.34
N ARG A 245 11.44 4.82 -24.38
CA ARG A 245 12.90 4.95 -24.27
C ARG A 245 13.67 3.98 -25.17
N TYR A 246 13.17 2.75 -25.29
CA TYR A 246 13.80 1.67 -26.06
C TYR A 246 12.85 1.15 -27.16
N PRO A 247 12.50 1.97 -28.16
CA PRO A 247 11.56 1.57 -29.22
C PRO A 247 12.10 0.44 -30.11
N GLN A 248 13.43 0.30 -30.18
CA GLN A 248 14.12 -0.69 -31.03
C GLN A 248 13.98 -2.14 -30.50
N PHE A 249 13.62 -2.33 -29.23
CA PHE A 249 13.64 -3.64 -28.56
C PHE A 249 12.32 -3.97 -27.83
N PRO A 250 11.18 -4.07 -28.52
CA PRO A 250 9.88 -4.30 -27.89
C PRO A 250 9.84 -5.60 -27.08
N GLN A 251 10.48 -6.67 -27.56
CA GLN A 251 10.56 -7.95 -26.85
C GLN A 251 11.35 -7.85 -25.53
N ASN A 252 12.41 -7.05 -25.52
CA ASN A 252 13.19 -6.83 -24.30
C ASN A 252 12.40 -6.00 -23.28
N ASN A 253 11.59 -5.04 -23.75
CA ASN A 253 10.74 -4.23 -22.87
C ASN A 253 9.73 -5.11 -22.13
N ILE A 254 9.11 -6.05 -22.84
CA ILE A 254 8.18 -7.03 -22.24
C ILE A 254 8.92 -7.92 -21.23
N GLY A 255 10.11 -8.42 -21.60
CA GLY A 255 10.95 -9.21 -20.68
C GLY A 255 11.35 -8.46 -19.42
N ALA A 256 11.62 -7.15 -19.50
CA ALA A 256 11.96 -6.32 -18.35
C ALA A 256 10.78 -6.12 -17.40
N VAL A 257 9.57 -5.90 -17.93
CA VAL A 257 8.34 -5.88 -17.12
C VAL A 257 8.18 -7.20 -16.37
N GLY A 258 8.35 -8.33 -17.07
CA GLY A 258 8.26 -9.64 -16.45
C GLY A 258 9.30 -9.90 -15.37
N THR A 259 10.54 -9.47 -15.62
CA THR A 259 11.64 -9.50 -14.65
C THR A 259 11.29 -8.74 -13.38
N VAL A 260 10.72 -7.52 -13.51
CA VAL A 260 10.30 -6.70 -12.37
C VAL A 260 9.17 -7.37 -11.60
N ILE A 261 8.18 -7.94 -12.30
CA ILE A 261 7.04 -8.62 -11.65
C ILE A 261 7.52 -9.79 -10.79
N PHE A 262 8.39 -10.63 -11.34
CA PHE A 262 8.95 -11.77 -10.61
C PHE A 262 9.80 -11.29 -9.44
N LEU A 263 10.73 -10.37 -9.68
CA LEU A 263 11.71 -9.92 -8.69
C LEU A 263 11.07 -9.25 -7.49
N ARG A 264 10.03 -8.43 -7.71
CA ARG A 264 9.49 -7.56 -6.68
C ARG A 264 8.22 -8.10 -6.02
N PHE A 265 7.53 -9.07 -6.62
CA PHE A 265 6.23 -9.50 -6.10
C PHE A 265 6.09 -11.00 -5.96
N ILE A 266 6.30 -11.76 -7.05
CA ILE A 266 6.14 -13.23 -7.00
C ILE A 266 7.23 -13.85 -6.12
N ASN A 267 8.49 -13.49 -6.34
CA ASN A 267 9.62 -14.09 -5.63
C ASN A 267 9.65 -13.75 -4.13
N PRO A 268 9.39 -12.50 -3.70
CA PRO A 268 9.21 -12.20 -2.27
C PRO A 268 8.08 -13.00 -1.62
N ALA A 269 6.98 -13.25 -2.34
CA ALA A 269 5.87 -14.07 -1.86
C ALA A 269 6.22 -15.55 -1.71
N ILE A 270 7.12 -16.07 -2.55
CA ILE A 270 7.61 -17.44 -2.44
C ILE A 270 8.63 -17.57 -1.31
N VAL A 271 9.52 -16.60 -1.14
CA VAL A 271 10.61 -16.65 -0.13
C VAL A 271 10.10 -16.38 1.28
N SER A 272 9.19 -15.40 1.43
CA SER A 272 8.64 -14.98 2.72
C SER A 272 7.10 -15.07 2.72
N PRO A 273 6.52 -16.28 2.57
CA PRO A 273 5.06 -16.44 2.45
C PRO A 273 4.33 -16.07 3.75
N TYR A 274 4.96 -16.24 4.91
CA TYR A 274 4.37 -15.84 6.21
C TYR A 274 4.24 -14.32 6.35
N GLU A 275 5.27 -13.56 5.98
CA GLU A 275 5.27 -12.08 6.09
C GLU A 275 4.20 -11.43 5.19
N LEU A 276 3.84 -12.10 4.11
CA LEU A 276 2.81 -11.69 3.17
C LEU A 276 1.43 -12.28 3.47
N GLY A 277 1.29 -13.01 4.58
CA GLY A 277 0.02 -13.60 5.02
C GLY A 277 -0.50 -14.74 4.14
N ILE A 278 0.38 -15.38 3.36
CA ILE A 278 0.02 -16.54 2.50
C ILE A 278 -0.06 -17.82 3.33
N LEU A 279 0.81 -17.93 4.34
CA LEU A 279 0.83 -19.05 5.28
C LEU A 279 0.57 -18.54 6.70
N ASP A 280 -0.14 -19.35 7.48
CA ASP A 280 -0.48 -19.02 8.88
C ASP A 280 0.72 -19.14 9.83
N ARG A 281 1.76 -19.88 9.42
CA ARG A 281 2.99 -20.07 10.19
C ARG A 281 4.22 -20.11 9.30
N GLN A 282 5.35 -19.70 9.85
CA GLN A 282 6.64 -19.77 9.17
C GLN A 282 7.14 -21.22 9.06
N PRO A 283 7.74 -21.64 7.93
CA PRO A 283 8.38 -22.95 7.83
C PRO A 283 9.53 -23.09 8.86
N GLU A 284 9.45 -24.10 9.73
CA GLU A 284 10.45 -24.30 10.80
C GLU A 284 11.78 -24.87 10.25
N LYS A 285 11.73 -25.63 9.15
CA LYS A 285 12.90 -26.26 8.56
C LYS A 285 13.66 -25.30 7.63
N LYS A 286 14.94 -25.11 7.93
CA LYS A 286 15.87 -24.34 7.08
C LYS A 286 15.96 -24.88 5.65
N THR A 287 15.84 -26.19 5.46
CA THR A 287 15.86 -26.84 4.12
C THR A 287 14.70 -26.37 3.25
N ILE A 288 13.50 -26.20 3.81
CA ILE A 288 12.32 -25.68 3.09
C ILE A 288 12.53 -24.21 2.73
N ILE A 289 12.97 -23.37 3.67
CA ILE A 289 13.24 -21.95 3.39
C ILE A 289 14.27 -21.80 2.26
N LYS A 290 15.34 -22.61 2.28
CA LYS A 290 16.33 -22.65 1.20
C LYS A 290 15.74 -23.14 -0.12
N GLY A 291 14.90 -24.17 -0.09
CA GLY A 291 14.17 -24.65 -1.26
C GLY A 291 13.33 -23.55 -1.91
N LEU A 292 12.58 -22.79 -1.11
CA LEU A 292 11.81 -21.64 -1.58
C LEU A 292 12.69 -20.55 -2.20
N MET A 293 13.85 -20.26 -1.60
CA MET A 293 14.84 -19.36 -2.20
C MET A 293 15.38 -19.90 -3.53
N LEU A 294 15.61 -21.20 -3.64
CA LEU A 294 16.08 -21.86 -4.85
C LEU A 294 15.06 -21.79 -5.99
N ILE A 295 13.79 -22.04 -5.67
CA ILE A 295 12.66 -21.97 -6.59
C ILE A 295 12.49 -20.53 -7.07
N SER A 296 12.48 -19.56 -6.15
CA SER A 296 12.45 -18.13 -6.45
C SER A 296 13.58 -17.71 -7.40
N LYS A 297 14.81 -18.18 -7.15
CA LYS A 297 15.96 -17.94 -8.02
C LYS A 297 15.81 -18.56 -9.41
N THR A 298 15.28 -19.78 -9.48
CA THR A 298 15.02 -20.49 -10.73
C THR A 298 13.95 -19.77 -11.55
N LEU A 299 12.84 -19.38 -10.92
CA LEU A 299 11.78 -18.57 -11.54
C LEU A 299 12.29 -17.19 -12.00
N GLN A 300 13.16 -16.54 -11.22
CA GLN A 300 13.79 -15.29 -11.65
C GLN A 300 14.63 -15.47 -12.91
N ASN A 301 15.37 -16.56 -13.01
CA ASN A 301 16.17 -16.88 -14.19
C ASN A 301 15.30 -17.17 -15.42
N ILE A 302 14.14 -17.83 -15.24
CA ILE A 302 13.12 -17.99 -16.29
C ILE A 302 12.64 -16.62 -16.77
N ALA A 303 12.27 -15.72 -15.85
CA ALA A 303 11.80 -14.37 -16.18
C ALA A 303 12.88 -13.49 -16.85
N ASN A 304 14.14 -13.66 -16.46
CA ASN A 304 15.27 -12.94 -17.04
C ASN A 304 15.73 -13.51 -18.39
N HIS A 305 15.28 -14.72 -18.77
CA HIS A 305 15.81 -15.51 -19.88
C HIS A 305 17.33 -15.77 -19.78
N VAL A 306 17.80 -16.16 -18.59
CA VAL A 306 19.22 -16.41 -18.31
C VAL A 306 19.40 -17.77 -17.65
N GLU A 307 20.45 -18.49 -18.05
CA GLU A 307 20.84 -19.78 -17.47
C GLU A 307 21.76 -19.61 -16.27
N PHE A 308 21.82 -20.63 -15.41
CA PHE A 308 22.85 -20.70 -14.38
C PHE A 308 24.23 -20.91 -15.00
N SER A 309 25.20 -20.11 -14.56
CA SER A 309 26.60 -20.19 -15.02
C SER A 309 27.62 -20.18 -13.89
N LYS A 310 27.25 -19.75 -12.68
CA LYS A 310 28.18 -19.55 -11.55
C LYS A 310 28.19 -20.72 -10.56
N GLU A 311 27.04 -21.35 -10.31
CA GLU A 311 26.89 -22.38 -9.28
C GLU A 311 26.77 -23.76 -9.93
N GLN A 312 27.78 -24.61 -9.73
CA GLN A 312 27.85 -25.96 -10.33
C GLN A 312 26.64 -26.83 -9.98
N HIS A 313 26.16 -26.76 -8.74
CA HIS A 313 24.98 -27.50 -8.30
C HIS A 313 23.67 -27.03 -8.97
N MET A 314 23.65 -25.81 -9.52
CA MET A 314 22.49 -25.24 -10.21
C MET A 314 22.43 -25.54 -11.71
N LEU A 315 23.54 -25.99 -12.31
CA LEU A 315 23.61 -26.25 -13.76
C LEU A 315 22.61 -27.30 -14.21
N ASN A 316 22.26 -28.25 -13.34
CA ASN A 316 21.28 -29.31 -13.62
C ASN A 316 19.86 -28.77 -13.84
N PHE A 317 19.57 -27.53 -13.46
CA PHE A 317 18.27 -26.90 -13.70
C PHE A 317 18.20 -26.15 -15.03
N ASN A 318 19.30 -26.04 -15.79
CA ASN A 318 19.30 -25.28 -17.04
C ASN A 318 18.34 -25.86 -18.10
N ASP A 319 18.16 -27.18 -18.14
CA ASP A 319 17.21 -27.79 -19.08
C ASP A 319 15.75 -27.43 -18.73
N LEU A 320 15.43 -27.35 -17.43
CA LEU A 320 14.15 -26.83 -16.93
C LEU A 320 13.97 -25.34 -17.29
N LEU A 321 15.02 -24.52 -17.17
CA LEU A 321 14.95 -23.11 -17.55
C LEU A 321 14.62 -22.96 -19.04
N ARG A 322 15.33 -23.70 -19.90
CA ARG A 322 15.15 -23.66 -21.36
C ARG A 322 13.74 -24.06 -21.78
N SER A 323 13.16 -25.09 -21.17
CA SER A 323 11.81 -25.55 -21.49
C SER A 323 10.72 -24.51 -21.17
N HIS A 324 10.98 -23.63 -20.19
CA HIS A 324 10.00 -22.64 -19.73
C HIS A 324 10.20 -21.21 -20.23
N PHE A 325 11.34 -20.89 -20.86
CA PHE A 325 11.60 -19.54 -21.40
C PHE A 325 10.48 -19.07 -22.34
N ASP A 326 10.11 -19.86 -23.34
CA ASP A 326 9.08 -19.46 -24.32
C ASP A 326 7.68 -19.37 -23.71
N ALA A 327 7.36 -20.24 -22.74
CA ALA A 327 6.09 -20.19 -22.02
C ALA A 327 5.98 -18.90 -21.19
N GLY A 328 7.05 -18.54 -20.47
CA GLY A 328 7.10 -17.32 -19.67
C GLY A 328 6.96 -16.08 -20.54
N ARG A 329 7.66 -16.04 -21.67
CA ARG A 329 7.56 -14.92 -22.63
C ARG A 329 6.13 -14.76 -23.16
N ARG A 330 5.51 -15.85 -23.60
CA ARG A 330 4.12 -15.82 -24.10
C ARG A 330 3.14 -15.32 -23.05
N PHE A 331 3.30 -15.75 -21.80
CA PHE A 331 2.50 -15.25 -20.68
C PHE A 331 2.59 -13.72 -20.57
N PHE A 332 3.79 -13.13 -20.62
CA PHE A 332 3.94 -11.67 -20.52
C PHE A 332 3.35 -10.94 -21.73
N ILE A 333 3.57 -11.44 -22.95
CA ILE A 333 3.05 -10.82 -24.18
C ILE A 333 1.52 -10.77 -24.13
N GLN A 334 0.88 -11.91 -23.83
CA GLN A 334 -0.59 -12.04 -23.85
C GLN A 334 -1.27 -11.22 -22.74
N ASN A 335 -0.64 -11.09 -21.57
CA ASN A 335 -1.24 -10.39 -20.43
C ASN A 335 -0.97 -8.89 -20.41
N PHE A 336 0.14 -8.40 -20.98
CA PHE A 336 0.60 -7.02 -20.79
C PHE A 336 0.73 -6.22 -22.08
N ALA A 337 1.25 -6.84 -23.16
CA ALA A 337 1.51 -6.12 -24.41
C ALA A 337 0.23 -5.89 -25.24
N SER A 338 -0.70 -6.86 -25.23
CA SER A 338 -2.01 -6.76 -25.90
C SER A 338 -3.11 -6.18 -25.02
N TYR A 339 -2.79 -5.77 -23.79
CA TYR A 339 -3.78 -5.19 -22.89
C TYR A 339 -4.20 -3.80 -23.40
N PHE A 340 -5.50 -3.64 -23.65
CA PHE A 340 -6.12 -2.35 -23.98
C PHE A 340 -7.03 -2.00 -22.81
N GLU A 341 -6.87 -0.83 -22.20
CA GLU A 341 -7.83 -0.36 -21.22
C GLU A 341 -9.16 -0.09 -21.93
N THR A 342 -10.13 -1.01 -21.78
CA THR A 342 -11.52 -0.69 -22.03
C THR A 342 -12.00 0.19 -20.88
N ALA A 343 -12.39 1.43 -21.21
CA ALA A 343 -12.72 2.52 -20.29
C ALA A 343 -13.85 2.25 -19.26
N GLU A 344 -14.39 1.03 -19.18
CA GLU A 344 -15.60 0.70 -18.43
C GLU A 344 -15.40 -0.32 -17.29
N GLN A 345 -14.23 -0.93 -17.13
CA GLN A 345 -14.03 -1.94 -16.09
C GLN A 345 -13.53 -1.33 -14.78
N GLY A 346 -14.49 -0.66 -14.11
CA GLY A 346 -14.55 -0.53 -12.67
C GLY A 346 -13.44 0.31 -12.07
N SER A 347 -13.84 1.47 -11.56
CA SER A 347 -13.37 2.00 -10.26
C SER A 347 -12.61 0.92 -9.51
N ILE A 348 -11.36 1.23 -9.09
CA ILE A 348 -10.72 0.50 -7.98
C ILE A 348 -11.83 0.10 -7.05
N HIS A 349 -12.04 -1.21 -6.91
CA HIS A 349 -13.19 -1.80 -6.24
C HIS A 349 -13.36 -1.02 -4.96
N SER A 350 -14.31 -0.07 -4.93
CA SER A 350 -14.27 1.11 -4.04
C SER A 350 -13.80 0.64 -2.69
N MET A 351 -12.49 0.72 -2.41
CA MET A 351 -12.07 0.53 -1.05
C MET A 351 -12.55 1.86 -0.53
N ALA A 352 -13.67 1.81 0.17
CA ALA A 352 -14.14 2.94 0.92
C ALA A 352 -13.10 3.17 2.05
N PHE A 353 -11.87 3.58 1.69
CA PHE A 353 -11.16 4.59 2.43
C PHE A 353 -11.95 5.87 2.21
N ILE A 354 -13.10 5.92 2.89
CA ILE A 354 -13.67 7.16 3.38
C ILE A 354 -12.47 7.94 3.90
N SER A 355 -12.13 9.04 3.21
CA SER A 355 -11.24 10.11 3.64
C SER A 355 -10.35 9.67 4.80
N ASP A 356 -9.24 8.96 4.53
CA ASP A 356 -8.28 8.69 5.61
C ASP A 356 -7.73 10.05 5.99
N ALA A 357 -8.39 10.72 6.94
CA ALA A 357 -8.02 12.04 7.42
C ALA A 357 -6.54 12.00 7.81
N ASN A 358 -6.04 10.84 8.25
CA ASN A 358 -4.63 10.58 8.50
C ASN A 358 -3.75 10.72 7.24
N ALA A 359 -4.18 10.21 6.07
CA ALA A 359 -3.42 10.36 4.83
C ALA A 359 -3.35 11.84 4.40
N VAL A 360 -4.44 12.59 4.53
CA VAL A 360 -4.46 14.02 4.21
C VAL A 360 -3.65 14.83 5.22
N LEU A 361 -3.75 14.51 6.51
CA LEU A 361 -2.94 15.13 7.57
C LEU A 361 -1.44 14.85 7.39
N THR A 362 -1.09 13.61 7.06
CA THR A 362 0.29 13.25 6.70
C THR A 362 0.74 14.02 5.48
N LEU A 363 -0.09 14.12 4.43
CA LEU A 363 0.24 14.88 3.22
C LEU A 363 0.53 16.34 3.56
N HIS A 364 -0.36 16.97 4.34
CA HIS A 364 -0.18 18.35 4.80
C HIS A 364 1.13 18.52 5.59
N ARG A 365 1.42 17.59 6.52
CA ARG A 365 2.68 17.57 7.28
C ARG A 365 3.90 17.49 6.37
N LEU A 366 3.88 16.61 5.38
CA LEU A 366 4.99 16.41 4.43
C LEU A 366 5.18 17.66 3.54
N LEU A 367 4.11 18.19 2.98
CA LEU A 367 4.16 19.41 2.16
C LEU A 367 4.70 20.59 2.95
N TRP A 368 4.25 20.75 4.20
CA TRP A 368 4.70 21.83 5.08
C TRP A 368 6.20 21.73 5.43
N ASN A 369 6.64 20.54 5.83
CA ASN A 369 8.03 20.31 6.24
C ASN A 369 9.02 20.52 5.08
N HIS A 370 8.59 20.23 3.86
CA HIS A 370 9.42 20.30 2.65
C HIS A 370 9.14 21.52 1.77
N GLN A 371 8.29 22.44 2.23
CA GLN A 371 7.73 23.53 1.43
C GLN A 371 8.79 24.40 0.72
N LYS A 372 9.92 24.70 1.38
CA LYS A 372 11.00 25.52 0.80
C LYS A 372 11.67 24.81 -0.38
N LYS A 373 12.05 23.54 -0.16
CA LYS A 373 12.72 22.71 -1.17
C LYS A 373 11.81 22.40 -2.36
N ILE A 374 10.50 22.24 -2.12
CA ILE A 374 9.49 22.10 -3.19
C ILE A 374 9.45 23.38 -4.04
N GLY A 375 9.42 24.55 -3.39
CA GLY A 375 9.49 25.84 -4.08
C GLY A 375 10.73 25.97 -4.95
N ASP A 376 11.91 25.64 -4.42
CA ASP A 376 13.17 25.65 -5.18
C ASP A 376 13.09 24.70 -6.39
N TYR A 377 12.63 23.46 -6.19
CA TYR A 377 12.48 22.49 -7.27
C TYR A 377 11.57 22.99 -8.41
N LEU A 378 10.44 23.60 -8.07
CA LEU A 378 9.49 24.13 -9.06
C LEU A 378 10.05 25.33 -9.84
N ILE A 379 10.91 26.15 -9.21
CA ILE A 379 11.58 27.29 -9.84
C ILE A 379 12.66 26.82 -10.83
N PHE A 380 13.38 25.74 -10.51
CA PHE A 380 14.50 25.24 -11.31
C PHE A 380 14.09 24.27 -12.43
N GLN A 381 12.82 23.87 -12.54
CA GLN A 381 12.36 23.05 -13.68
C GLN A 381 12.25 23.90 -14.98
N PRO A 382 12.97 23.55 -16.07
CA PRO A 382 12.94 24.30 -17.32
C PRO A 382 11.56 24.29 -18.03
N ARG A 383 10.71 23.31 -17.73
CA ARG A 383 9.43 23.05 -18.41
C ARG A 383 8.19 23.57 -17.69
N SER A 384 8.29 24.01 -16.43
CA SER A 384 7.17 24.52 -15.62
C SER A 384 6.99 26.05 -15.72
N GLN A 385 7.84 26.72 -16.51
CA GLN A 385 7.98 28.19 -16.51
C GLN A 385 6.75 28.97 -17.03
N SER A 386 5.78 28.36 -17.70
CA SER A 386 4.70 29.12 -18.36
C SER A 386 3.54 29.51 -17.44
N ARG A 387 3.17 28.68 -16.44
CA ARG A 387 2.00 28.91 -15.57
C ARG A 387 2.35 28.91 -14.08
N TRP A 388 3.09 27.89 -13.64
CA TRP A 388 3.42 27.69 -12.23
C TRP A 388 4.45 28.68 -11.69
N SER A 389 5.38 29.15 -12.53
CA SER A 389 6.30 30.22 -12.14
C SER A 389 5.56 31.52 -11.78
N LYS A 390 4.42 31.83 -12.42
CA LYS A 390 3.59 33.00 -12.12
C LYS A 390 2.66 32.74 -10.94
N THR A 391 2.03 31.57 -10.83
CA THR A 391 1.20 31.21 -9.66
C THR A 391 2.03 31.10 -8.37
N PHE A 392 3.30 30.69 -8.43
CA PHE A 392 4.18 30.67 -7.25
C PHE A 392 4.98 31.97 -7.04
N ARG A 393 5.21 32.82 -8.06
CA ARG A 393 5.87 34.15 -7.91
C ARG A 393 4.92 35.30 -7.58
N GLN A 394 3.71 35.33 -8.14
CA GLN A 394 2.73 36.40 -7.90
C GLN A 394 1.76 36.05 -6.78
N ASP A 395 1.43 34.76 -6.65
CA ASP A 395 0.42 34.29 -5.72
C ASP A 395 1.10 33.49 -4.60
N GLY A 396 1.42 34.20 -3.52
CA GLY A 396 1.56 33.58 -2.20
C GLY A 396 0.30 32.79 -1.76
N HIS A 397 -0.74 32.70 -2.60
CA HIS A 397 -2.01 31.99 -2.43
C HIS A 397 -1.88 30.46 -2.36
N SER A 398 -1.04 29.79 -3.15
CA SER A 398 -0.87 28.32 -3.00
C SER A 398 -0.25 27.96 -1.65
N PHE A 399 0.68 28.78 -1.15
CA PHE A 399 1.18 28.71 0.23
C PHE A 399 0.20 29.29 1.26
N ARG A 400 -0.77 30.09 0.84
CA ARG A 400 -1.81 30.63 1.70
C ARG A 400 -2.79 29.53 2.07
N VAL A 401 -3.19 28.65 1.14
CA VAL A 401 -3.93 27.41 1.44
C VAL A 401 -3.20 26.61 2.53
N PHE A 402 -1.91 26.31 2.34
CA PHE A 402 -1.06 25.65 3.35
C PHE A 402 -0.96 26.41 4.69
N ARG A 403 -1.10 27.74 4.70
CA ARG A 403 -1.10 28.57 5.92
C ARG A 403 -2.48 28.67 6.58
N THR A 404 -3.57 28.69 5.83
CA THR A 404 -4.95 28.75 6.33
C THR A 404 -5.41 27.44 6.94
N THR A 405 -4.97 26.28 6.42
CA THR A 405 -5.33 24.96 6.98
C THR A 405 -4.81 24.81 8.42
N ARG A 406 -3.65 25.41 8.75
CA ARG A 406 -3.12 25.46 10.14
C ARG A 406 -3.95 26.31 11.09
N ALA A 407 -4.47 27.45 10.63
CA ALA A 407 -5.27 28.33 11.50
C ALA A 407 -6.60 27.69 11.94
N GLN A 408 -6.98 26.57 11.30
CA GLN A 408 -8.22 25.85 11.57
C GLN A 408 -7.97 24.51 12.28
N THR A 409 -6.78 23.90 12.15
CA THR A 409 -6.42 22.60 12.77
C THR A 409 -5.64 22.72 14.10
N CYS A 410 -5.21 23.92 14.50
CA CYS A 410 -4.53 24.17 15.78
C CYS A 410 -5.46 24.68 16.88
#